data_AF-A0A8T2BQ41-F1
#
_entry.id   AF-A0A8T2BQ41-F1
#
_cell.length_a   1.000
_cell.length_b   1.000
_cell.length_c   1.000
_cell.angle_alpha   90.00
_cell.angle_beta   90.00
_cell.angle_gamma   90.00
#
_symmetry.space_group_name_H-M   'P 1'
#
loop_
_entity.id
_entity.type
_entity.pdbx_description
1 polymer ?
#
loop_
_entity_poly.entity_id
_entity_poly.type
_entity_poly.pdbx_seq_one_letter_code
_entity_poly.pdbx_strand_id
1 'polypeptide(L)'
;MVGWFKLNTDGASHGNPGLAAAGGVVRDGEGNWCSSFALNIGICSAPLAELWGVYYGLYIAWERGITCLELEVDSEIVVGFLRTGIEDLHPLEDNRLADELANYAFSLPLGCHLFASNPESVNLLLLEDFNGSAHPKNVRL
;
A
#
# COMPACT_ATOMS: atom_id res chain seq x y z
N MET A 1 17.01 8.42 -17.36
CA MET A 1 17.96 8.35 -16.22
C MET A 1 17.47 7.27 -15.27
N VAL A 2 18.34 6.65 -14.48
CA VAL A 2 17.88 5.78 -13.37
C VAL A 2 17.58 6.70 -12.19
N GLY A 3 16.29 6.92 -11.93
CA GLY A 3 15.83 7.63 -10.74
C GLY A 3 15.45 6.65 -9.63
N TRP A 4 15.36 7.15 -8.40
CA TRP A 4 14.63 6.46 -7.36
C TRP A 4 13.13 6.58 -7.60
N PHE A 5 12.42 5.52 -7.28
CA PHE A 5 10.96 5.46 -7.20
C PHE A 5 10.57 5.10 -5.76
N LYS A 6 9.35 5.45 -5.36
CA LYS A 6 8.80 5.08 -4.05
C LYS A 6 7.55 4.23 -4.23
N LEU A 7 7.49 3.11 -3.52
CA LEU A 7 6.34 2.20 -3.44
C LEU A 7 5.76 2.28 -2.03
N ASN A 8 4.48 2.64 -1.95
CA ASN A 8 3.67 2.65 -0.72
C ASN A 8 2.68 1.49 -0.76
N THR A 9 2.53 0.71 0.32
CA THR A 9 1.57 -0.42 0.40
C THR A 9 0.93 -0.60 1.79
N ASP A 10 -0.37 -0.90 1.84
CA ASP A 10 -1.19 -1.21 3.03
C ASP A 10 -2.03 -2.50 2.78
N GLY A 11 -2.48 -3.15 3.86
CA GLY A 11 -3.37 -4.32 3.85
C GLY A 11 -4.48 -4.32 4.91
N ALA A 12 -5.64 -3.74 4.57
CA ALA A 12 -6.85 -3.77 5.40
C ALA A 12 -7.49 -5.18 5.57
N SER A 13 -8.03 -5.46 6.77
CA SER A 13 -8.84 -6.66 7.04
C SER A 13 -9.98 -6.42 8.04
N HIS A 14 -11.22 -6.71 7.61
CA HIS A 14 -12.45 -6.65 8.41
C HIS A 14 -12.59 -7.89 9.32
N GLY A 15 -11.72 -7.98 10.32
CA GLY A 15 -11.57 -9.12 11.23
C GLY A 15 -10.20 -9.77 11.12
N ASN A 16 -9.88 -10.72 12.01
CA ASN A 16 -8.60 -11.42 12.02
C ASN A 16 -8.75 -12.92 12.34
N PRO A 17 -8.89 -13.80 11.34
CA PRO A 17 -9.04 -13.49 9.91
C PRO A 17 -10.40 -12.85 9.60
N GLY A 18 -10.48 -12.10 8.51
CA GLY A 18 -11.67 -11.37 8.07
C GLY A 18 -11.68 -11.12 6.56
N LEU A 19 -12.66 -10.36 6.07
CA LEU A 19 -12.67 -9.90 4.67
C LEU A 19 -11.52 -8.92 4.46
N ALA A 20 -10.57 -9.27 3.59
CA ALA A 20 -9.29 -8.58 3.47
C ALA A 20 -8.95 -8.14 2.05
N ALA A 21 -8.17 -7.07 1.98
CA ALA A 21 -7.70 -6.41 0.77
C ALA A 21 -6.31 -5.81 0.98
N ALA A 22 -5.63 -5.44 -0.10
CA ALA A 22 -4.41 -4.65 -0.05
C ALA A 22 -4.37 -3.64 -1.19
N GLY A 23 -3.56 -2.60 -1.04
CA GLY A 23 -3.40 -1.55 -2.03
C GLY A 23 -1.96 -1.06 -2.09
N GLY A 24 -1.62 -0.32 -3.14
CA GLY A 24 -0.35 0.37 -3.18
C GLY A 24 -0.09 1.17 -4.44
N VAL A 25 0.76 2.20 -4.31
CA VAL A 25 1.07 3.18 -5.35
C VAL A 25 2.58 3.28 -5.56
N VAL A 26 3.00 3.37 -6.82
CA VAL A 26 4.38 3.65 -7.24
C VAL A 26 4.45 5.09 -7.72
N ARG A 27 5.34 5.88 -7.10
CA ARG A 27 5.66 7.28 -7.43
C ARG A 27 7.11 7.38 -7.93
N ASP A 28 7.43 8.34 -8.78
CA ASP A 28 8.82 8.67 -9.13
C ASP A 28 9.48 9.60 -8.08
N GLY A 29 10.75 9.95 -8.29
CA GLY A 29 11.51 10.84 -7.40
C GLY A 29 11.09 12.32 -7.41
N GLU A 30 10.12 12.71 -8.23
CA GLU A 30 9.44 14.02 -8.17
C GLU A 30 8.07 13.90 -7.48
N GLY A 31 7.64 12.68 -7.13
CA GLY A 31 6.33 12.37 -6.55
C GLY A 31 5.25 12.04 -7.58
N ASN A 32 5.56 12.03 -8.87
CA ASN A 32 4.56 11.78 -9.93
C ASN A 32 4.06 10.34 -9.90
N TRP A 33 2.75 10.14 -10.10
CA TRP A 33 2.12 8.83 -10.19
C TRP A 33 2.64 8.01 -11.38
N CYS A 34 3.17 6.82 -11.11
CA CYS A 34 3.63 5.87 -12.13
C CYS A 34 2.71 4.65 -12.28
N SER A 35 2.13 4.16 -11.18
CA SER A 35 1.20 3.02 -11.14
C SER A 35 0.45 2.99 -9.81
N SER A 36 -0.71 2.35 -9.76
CA SER A 36 -1.17 1.72 -8.51
C SER A 36 -1.78 0.34 -8.76
N PHE A 37 -2.11 -0.35 -7.67
CA PHE A 37 -2.94 -1.56 -7.67
C PHE A 37 -3.92 -1.55 -6.49
N ALA A 38 -5.00 -2.32 -6.64
CA ALA A 38 -5.90 -2.71 -5.57
C ALA A 38 -6.13 -4.23 -5.68
N LEU A 39 -6.01 -4.94 -4.56
CA LEU A 39 -6.06 -6.39 -4.47
C LEU A 39 -7.18 -6.82 -3.53
N ASN A 40 -8.22 -7.49 -4.06
CA ASN A 40 -9.21 -8.15 -3.23
C ASN A 40 -8.75 -9.59 -2.93
N ILE A 41 -8.39 -9.85 -1.67
CA ILE A 41 -7.76 -11.10 -1.22
C ILE A 41 -8.81 -12.16 -0.86
N GLY A 42 -10.02 -11.74 -0.48
CA GLY A 42 -11.03 -12.63 0.08
C GLY A 42 -10.92 -12.70 1.60
N ILE A 43 -10.48 -13.82 2.16
CA ILE A 43 -10.33 -14.00 3.62
C ILE A 43 -8.84 -14.07 3.99
N CYS A 44 -8.38 -13.16 4.86
CA CYS A 44 -6.99 -13.07 5.29
C CYS A 44 -6.88 -12.55 6.74
N SER A 45 -5.68 -12.57 7.32
CA SER A 45 -5.31 -11.73 8.47
C SER A 45 -4.68 -10.42 7.98
N ALA A 46 -4.75 -9.34 8.78
CA ALA A 46 -4.17 -8.05 8.39
C ALA A 46 -2.67 -8.14 8.07
N PRO A 47 -1.77 -8.72 8.91
CA PRO A 47 -0.34 -8.77 8.58
C PRO A 47 0.00 -9.60 7.32
N LEU A 48 -0.89 -10.51 6.89
CA LEU A 48 -0.73 -11.24 5.64
C LEU A 48 -1.32 -10.48 4.45
N ALA A 49 -2.36 -9.66 4.64
CA ALA A 49 -2.85 -8.73 3.63
C ALA A 49 -1.80 -7.67 3.29
N GLU A 50 -1.16 -7.11 4.32
CA GLU A 50 -0.03 -6.18 4.23
C GLU A 50 1.14 -6.77 3.41
N LEU A 51 1.52 -8.01 3.72
CA LEU A 51 2.56 -8.74 3.01
C LEU A 51 2.16 -9.05 1.55
N TRP A 52 0.88 -9.28 1.26
CA TRP A 52 0.37 -9.36 -0.12
C TRP A 52 0.47 -8.03 -0.86
N GLY A 53 0.21 -6.90 -0.18
CA GLY A 53 0.45 -5.56 -0.72
C GLY A 53 1.91 -5.38 -1.14
N VAL A 54 2.85 -5.63 -0.23
CA VAL A 54 4.30 -5.61 -0.52
C VAL A 54 4.65 -6.51 -1.70
N TYR A 55 4.18 -7.76 -1.72
CA TYR A 55 4.47 -8.71 -2.79
C TYR A 55 4.02 -8.20 -4.18
N TYR A 56 2.77 -7.75 -4.30
CA TYR A 56 2.26 -7.25 -5.57
C TYR A 56 2.93 -5.94 -5.98
N GLY A 57 3.18 -5.02 -5.04
CA GLY A 57 3.91 -3.78 -5.32
C GLY A 57 5.32 -4.01 -5.86
N LEU A 58 6.08 -4.92 -5.23
CA LEU A 58 7.42 -5.29 -5.69
C LEU A 58 7.39 -5.99 -7.06
N TYR A 59 6.42 -6.88 -7.30
CA TYR A 59 6.23 -7.50 -8.61
C TYR A 59 5.91 -6.47 -9.70
N ILE A 60 5.03 -5.51 -9.44
CA ILE A 60 4.67 -4.43 -10.39
C ILE A 60 5.88 -3.52 -10.68
N ALA A 61 6.70 -3.21 -9.67
CA ALA A 61 7.94 -2.45 -9.87
C ALA A 61 8.95 -3.23 -10.73
N TRP A 62 9.10 -4.54 -10.50
CA TRP A 62 9.97 -5.41 -11.28
C TRP A 62 9.55 -5.51 -12.75
N GLU A 63 8.26 -5.78 -13.04
CA GLU A 63 7.74 -5.87 -14.41
C GLU A 63 7.84 -4.54 -15.18
N ARG A 64 7.92 -3.41 -14.46
CA ARG A 64 8.17 -2.07 -15.01
C ARG A 64 9.65 -1.73 -15.18
N GLY A 65 10.57 -2.64 -14.81
CA GLY A 65 12.02 -2.43 -14.91
C GLY A 65 12.58 -1.43 -13.88
N ILE A 66 11.88 -1.21 -12.76
CA ILE A 66 12.32 -0.27 -11.72
C ILE A 66 13.39 -0.94 -10.84
N THR A 67 14.65 -0.51 -10.99
CA THR A 67 15.81 -1.09 -10.28
C THR A 67 16.20 -0.35 -8.99
N CYS A 68 15.61 0.82 -8.72
CA CYS A 68 15.90 1.65 -7.56
C CYS A 68 14.58 2.07 -6.91
N LEU A 69 14.22 1.38 -5.83
CA LEU A 69 12.91 1.48 -5.18
C LEU A 69 13.07 1.65 -3.67
N GLU A 70 12.44 2.69 -3.13
CA GLU A 70 12.16 2.86 -1.71
C GLU A 70 10.79 2.20 -1.41
N LEU A 71 10.73 1.32 -0.41
CA LEU A 71 9.49 0.65 0.01
C LEU A 71 9.03 1.20 1.36
N GLU A 72 7.79 1.68 1.40
CA GLU A 72 7.11 2.23 2.56
C GLU A 72 5.88 1.37 2.90
N VAL A 73 5.83 0.90 4.14
CA VAL A 73 4.80 -0.01 4.70
C VAL A 73 4.56 0.43 6.13
N ASP A 74 3.31 0.68 6.50
CA ASP A 74 2.92 1.14 7.84
C ASP A 74 2.71 0.00 8.86
N SER A 75 2.82 -1.25 8.41
CA SER A 75 2.84 -2.46 9.24
C SER A 75 4.25 -2.80 9.76
N GLU A 76 4.56 -2.48 11.02
CA GLU A 76 5.89 -2.85 11.55
C GLU A 76 6.07 -4.37 11.69
N ILE A 77 5.01 -5.16 11.81
CA ILE A 77 5.09 -6.63 11.75
C ILE A 77 5.69 -7.07 10.39
N VAL A 78 5.28 -6.43 9.29
CA VAL A 78 5.84 -6.70 7.95
C VAL A 78 7.22 -6.08 7.77
N VAL A 79 7.47 -4.87 8.29
CA VAL A 79 8.81 -4.26 8.31
C VAL A 79 9.81 -5.15 9.07
N GLY A 80 9.38 -5.78 10.17
CA GLY A 80 10.12 -6.83 10.87
C GLY A 80 10.40 -8.02 9.96
N PHE A 81 9.35 -8.65 9.41
CA PHE A 81 9.49 -9.78 8.47
C PHE A 81 10.47 -9.50 7.31
N LEU A 82 10.51 -8.27 6.79
CA LEU A 82 11.39 -7.83 5.70
C LEU A 82 12.82 -7.51 6.16
N ARG A 83 13.03 -7.07 7.41
CA ARG A 83 14.35 -6.69 7.97
C ARG A 83 15.10 -7.86 8.59
N THR A 84 14.42 -8.73 9.33
CA THR A 84 15.02 -9.85 10.08
C THR A 84 14.81 -11.21 9.42
N GLY A 85 13.65 -11.38 8.76
CA GLY A 85 13.05 -12.70 8.57
C GLY A 85 12.38 -13.16 9.87
N ILE A 86 11.05 -13.15 9.89
CA ILE A 86 10.13 -13.57 10.97
C ILE A 86 10.70 -13.51 12.41
N GLU A 87 10.73 -12.30 12.99
CA GLU A 87 10.55 -12.03 14.43
C GLU A 87 10.17 -10.53 14.62
N ASP A 88 9.54 -10.18 15.76
CA ASP A 88 8.57 -9.06 15.91
C ASP A 88 9.14 -7.62 16.06
N LEU A 89 8.33 -6.57 15.75
CA LEU A 89 7.93 -5.44 16.65
C LEU A 89 6.95 -4.37 16.06
N HIS A 90 7.01 -3.07 16.47
CA HIS A 90 5.91 -2.08 16.53
C HIS A 90 6.40 -0.60 16.75
N PRO A 91 5.65 0.47 16.34
CA PRO A 91 5.30 1.00 14.99
C PRO A 91 5.69 2.53 14.84
N LEU A 92 5.26 3.43 13.92
CA LEU A 92 4.31 3.56 12.78
C LEU A 92 4.57 4.90 12.01
N GLU A 93 4.28 5.05 10.70
CA GLU A 93 4.07 6.36 9.99
C GLU A 93 2.87 6.28 8.98
N ASP A 94 2.24 7.42 8.60
CA ASP A 94 0.95 7.49 7.86
C ASP A 94 1.05 7.13 6.35
N ASN A 95 0.19 6.23 5.86
CA ASN A 95 0.22 5.70 4.48
C ASN A 95 -1.10 5.88 3.68
N ARG A 96 -1.79 7.02 3.89
CA ARG A 96 -3.22 7.22 3.61
C ARG A 96 -3.72 6.94 2.18
N LEU A 97 -2.87 7.03 1.16
CA LEU A 97 -3.25 6.62 -0.21
C LEU A 97 -3.36 5.09 -0.37
N ALA A 98 -2.59 4.33 0.39
CA ALA A 98 -2.66 2.88 0.38
C ALA A 98 -3.89 2.38 1.18
N ASP A 99 -4.22 3.00 2.33
CA ASP A 99 -5.49 2.77 3.05
C ASP A 99 -6.69 2.75 2.08
N GLU A 100 -6.79 3.79 1.26
CA GLU A 100 -7.93 4.03 0.37
C GLU A 100 -7.92 3.09 -0.84
N LEU A 101 -6.75 2.67 -1.34
CA LEU A 101 -6.66 1.63 -2.37
C LEU A 101 -7.02 0.24 -1.83
N ALA A 102 -6.61 -0.11 -0.61
CA ALA A 102 -7.02 -1.35 0.05
C ALA A 102 -8.52 -1.37 0.31
N ASN A 103 -9.07 -0.28 0.87
CA ASN A 103 -10.51 -0.16 1.09
C ASN A 103 -11.32 -0.16 -0.22
N TYR A 104 -10.83 0.46 -1.29
CA TYR A 104 -11.46 0.41 -2.61
C TYR A 104 -11.53 -1.01 -3.19
N ALA A 105 -10.53 -1.86 -2.92
CA ALA A 105 -10.51 -3.22 -3.46
C ALA A 105 -11.70 -4.09 -3.02
N PHE A 106 -12.32 -3.80 -1.86
CA PHE A 106 -13.54 -4.48 -1.42
C PHE A 106 -14.75 -4.29 -2.37
N SER A 107 -14.72 -3.25 -3.22
CA SER A 107 -15.74 -3.02 -4.26
C SER A 107 -15.50 -3.83 -5.56
N LEU A 108 -14.31 -4.43 -5.70
CA LEU A 108 -13.86 -5.11 -6.91
C LEU A 108 -14.01 -6.63 -6.81
N PRO A 109 -14.05 -7.38 -7.93
CA PRO A 109 -13.95 -8.84 -7.92
C PRO A 109 -12.66 -9.34 -7.26
N LEU A 110 -12.65 -10.58 -6.75
CA LEU A 110 -11.45 -11.23 -6.21
C LEU A 110 -10.29 -11.20 -7.22
N GLY A 111 -9.08 -10.89 -6.75
CA GLY A 111 -7.88 -10.73 -7.57
C GLY A 111 -7.28 -9.33 -7.56
N CYS A 112 -6.23 -9.14 -8.35
CA CYS A 112 -5.46 -7.89 -8.45
C CYS A 112 -5.92 -7.05 -9.64
N HIS A 113 -6.12 -5.74 -9.41
CA HIS A 113 -6.56 -4.76 -10.39
C HIS A 113 -5.50 -3.66 -10.50
N LEU A 114 -5.02 -3.40 -11.71
CA LEU A 114 -3.92 -2.46 -11.99
C LEU A 114 -4.45 -1.14 -12.54
N PHE A 115 -3.97 -0.02 -12.03
CA PHE A 115 -4.36 1.33 -12.48
C PHE A 115 -3.16 2.07 -13.09
N ALA A 116 -3.23 2.30 -14.41
CA ALA A 116 -2.21 3.03 -15.16
C ALA A 116 -2.28 4.56 -14.95
N SER A 117 -3.42 5.07 -14.48
CA SER A 117 -3.71 6.47 -14.17
C SER A 117 -4.55 6.54 -12.90
N ASN A 118 -4.40 7.60 -12.11
CA ASN A 118 -5.18 7.79 -10.89
C ASN A 118 -6.70 7.84 -11.18
N PRO A 119 -7.54 7.02 -10.52
CA PRO A 119 -8.99 7.20 -10.54
C PRO A 119 -9.41 8.54 -9.91
N GLU A 120 -10.43 9.19 -10.47
CA GLU A 120 -10.88 10.52 -9.97
C GLU A 120 -11.30 10.50 -8.49
N SER A 121 -11.73 9.36 -7.97
CA SER A 121 -12.08 9.16 -6.56
C SER A 121 -10.91 9.30 -5.57
N VAL A 122 -9.66 9.14 -6.01
CA VAL A 122 -8.46 9.22 -5.14
C VAL A 122 -7.67 10.52 -5.30
N ASN A 123 -8.08 11.41 -6.22
CA ASN A 123 -7.40 12.70 -6.50
C ASN A 123 -7.25 13.62 -5.28
N LEU A 124 -8.19 13.60 -4.33
CA LEU A 124 -8.16 14.50 -3.17
C LEU A 124 -7.05 14.11 -2.17
N LEU A 125 -6.79 12.81 -2.00
CA LEU A 125 -5.80 12.31 -1.04
C LEU A 125 -4.35 12.52 -1.52
N LEU A 126 -4.12 12.49 -2.84
CA LEU A 126 -2.83 12.83 -3.44
C LEU A 126 -2.33 14.24 -3.06
N LEU A 127 -3.25 15.18 -2.83
CA LEU A 127 -2.93 16.55 -2.38
C LEU A 127 -2.60 16.63 -0.89
N GLU A 128 -3.04 15.67 -0.06
CA GLU A 128 -2.76 15.65 1.38
C GLU A 128 -1.42 14.95 1.66
N ASP A 129 -1.17 13.82 1.00
CA ASP A 129 0.14 13.12 0.98
C ASP A 129 1.27 14.04 0.49
N PHE A 130 1.08 14.73 -0.64
CA PHE A 130 2.11 15.60 -1.23
C PHE A 130 2.47 16.81 -0.34
N ASN A 131 1.56 17.24 0.53
CA ASN A 131 1.78 18.34 1.47
C ASN A 131 2.20 17.87 2.88
N GLY A 132 2.29 16.56 3.13
CA GLY A 132 2.67 16.00 4.45
C GLY A 132 1.71 16.38 5.58
N SER A 133 0.44 16.67 5.28
CA SER A 133 -0.51 17.20 6.25
C SER A 133 -1.13 16.09 7.11
N ALA A 134 -0.37 15.63 8.12
CA ALA A 134 -0.85 14.68 9.12
C ALA A 134 -2.15 15.19 9.79
N HIS A 135 -3.19 14.35 9.82
CA HIS A 135 -4.48 14.64 10.42
C HIS A 135 -4.85 13.49 11.37
N PRO A 136 -4.92 13.72 12.70
CA PRO A 136 -5.04 12.64 13.67
C PRO A 136 -6.37 11.88 13.51
N LYS A 137 -6.27 10.59 13.13
CA LYS A 137 -7.40 9.65 13.05
C LYS A 137 -8.05 9.52 14.43
N ASN A 138 -9.18 10.20 14.65
CA ASN A 138 -9.95 10.14 15.90
C ASN A 138 -10.67 8.79 16.04
N VAL A 139 -9.96 7.76 16.47
CA VAL A 139 -10.53 6.46 16.81
C VAL A 139 -11.41 6.61 18.06
N ARG A 140 -12.72 6.38 17.92
CA ARG A 140 -13.58 6.08 19.07
C ARG A 140 -13.50 4.60 19.39
N LEU A 141 -13.22 4.31 20.66
CA LEU A 141 -13.44 3.02 21.31
C LEU A 141 -14.96 2.76 21.48
#